data_AF-A0A8T5DI39-F1
#
_entry.id   AF-A0A8T5DI39-F1
#
_cell.length_a   1.000
_cell.length_b   1.000
_cell.length_c   1.000
_cell.angle_alpha   90.00
_cell.angle_beta   90.00
_cell.angle_gamma   90.00
#
_symmetry.space_group_name_H-M   'P 1'
#
loop_
_entity.id
_entity.type
_entity.pdbx_description
1 polymer ?
#
loop_
_entity_poly.entity_id
_entity_poly.type
_entity_poly.pdbx_seq_one_letter_code
_entity_poly.pdbx_strand_id
1 'polypeptide(L)'
;MSGIIEEFVLWKPLKVVSFIMYILVVMLIPISQFWSVILLFALICLWSRIPCLISMFTKDLDVIDFFVVMLAIHVGGIFAGIFGFTIMMFSRIFGPREWFLYTFKDATSMMICGFMTPLFYATTGSSALLSLYAFTITRWIIYLFLTVILEPEAMGLELSLCTLGSLKSYLYNTFVMKSFEKHLEKVFLGGVHFSIGLFLAATAVVGIFLLISKFGKHLSYIFPKTEEPMFMK
;
A
#
# COMPACT_ATOMS: atom_id res chain seq x y z
N MET A 1 -6.67 -15.62 -19.53
CA MET A 1 -5.96 -14.63 -18.69
C MET A 1 -6.80 -14.07 -17.54
N SER A 2 -8.12 -13.85 -17.68
CA SER A 2 -8.94 -13.33 -16.56
C SER A 2 -9.00 -14.27 -15.35
N GLY A 3 -9.05 -15.59 -15.56
CA GLY A 3 -9.15 -16.57 -14.47
C GLY A 3 -7.93 -16.67 -13.54
N ILE A 4 -6.72 -16.44 -14.05
CA ILE A 4 -5.49 -16.54 -13.24
C ILE A 4 -5.35 -15.32 -12.32
N ILE A 5 -5.66 -14.12 -12.81
CA ILE A 5 -5.57 -12.88 -12.02
C ILE A 5 -6.71 -12.78 -10.99
N GLU A 6 -7.88 -13.33 -11.30
CA GLU A 6 -8.98 -13.47 -10.34
C GLU A 6 -8.66 -14.41 -9.18
N GLU A 7 -7.65 -15.27 -9.34
CA GLU A 7 -7.22 -16.22 -8.31
C GLU A 7 -6.34 -15.60 -7.21
N PHE A 8 -5.66 -14.50 -7.52
CA PHE A 8 -4.75 -13.81 -6.59
C PHE A 8 -5.43 -12.65 -5.85
N VAL A 9 -6.39 -11.99 -6.48
CA VAL A 9 -7.03 -10.78 -5.94
C VAL A 9 -8.55 -10.89 -5.97
N LEU A 10 -9.18 -10.64 -4.82
CA LEU A 10 -10.63 -10.54 -4.70
C LEU A 10 -11.13 -9.17 -5.22
N TRP A 11 -11.25 -9.06 -6.54
CA TRP A 11 -11.60 -7.80 -7.22
C TRP A 11 -12.98 -7.25 -6.85
N LYS A 12 -13.97 -8.12 -6.59
CA LYS A 12 -15.33 -7.70 -6.23
C LYS A 12 -15.37 -6.96 -4.88
N PRO A 13 -14.92 -7.57 -3.75
CA PRO A 13 -14.91 -6.85 -2.48
C PRO A 13 -13.98 -5.63 -2.50
N LEU A 14 -12.83 -5.71 -3.19
CA LEU A 14 -11.92 -4.58 -3.32
C LEU A 14 -12.59 -3.35 -3.95
N LYS A 15 -13.39 -3.55 -5.02
CA LYS A 15 -14.16 -2.48 -5.67
C LYS A 15 -15.22 -1.89 -4.75
N VAL A 16 -15.97 -2.74 -4.05
CA VAL A 16 -17.03 -2.30 -3.13
C VAL A 16 -16.43 -1.48 -1.99
N VAL A 17 -15.37 -1.98 -1.35
CA VAL A 17 -14.66 -1.28 -0.29
C VAL A 17 -14.09 0.05 -0.78
N SER A 18 -13.42 0.05 -1.94
CA SER A 18 -12.86 1.28 -2.52
C SER A 18 -13.93 2.33 -2.79
N PHE A 19 -15.09 1.92 -3.31
CA PHE A 19 -16.20 2.83 -3.58
C PHE A 19 -16.82 3.39 -2.29
N ILE A 20 -17.01 2.54 -1.27
CA ILE A 20 -17.50 2.98 0.05
C ILE A 20 -16.50 3.95 0.68
N MET A 21 -15.21 3.63 0.66
CA MET A 21 -14.15 4.51 1.16
C MET A 21 -14.15 5.85 0.42
N TYR A 22 -14.32 5.85 -0.90
CA TYR A 22 -14.39 7.09 -1.69
C TYR A 22 -15.60 7.96 -1.31
N ILE A 23 -16.79 7.36 -1.15
CA ILE A 23 -17.97 8.08 -0.68
C ILE A 23 -17.72 8.67 0.71
N LEU A 24 -17.15 7.88 1.62
CA LEU A 24 -16.81 8.33 2.96
C LEU A 24 -15.79 9.48 2.94
N VAL A 25 -14.80 9.46 2.03
CA VAL A 25 -13.86 10.58 1.85
C VAL A 25 -14.64 11.86 1.56
N VAL A 26 -15.57 11.83 0.60
CA VAL A 26 -16.38 13.00 0.20
C VAL A 26 -17.29 13.48 1.34
N MET A 27 -17.94 12.55 2.04
CA MET A 27 -18.81 12.87 3.18
C MET A 27 -18.02 13.45 4.37
N LEU A 28 -16.77 13.05 4.55
CA LEU A 28 -15.92 13.54 5.64
C LEU A 28 -15.30 14.92 5.35
N ILE A 29 -15.24 15.39 4.10
CA ILE A 29 -14.70 16.72 3.76
C ILE A 29 -15.28 17.85 4.64
N PRO A 30 -16.62 18.01 4.78
CA PRO A 30 -17.19 19.06 5.61
C PRO A 30 -17.10 18.79 7.13
N ILE A 31 -16.89 17.54 7.55
CA ILE A 31 -16.90 17.14 8.97
C ILE A 31 -15.48 17.23 9.56
N SER A 32 -14.52 16.61 8.88
CA SER A 32 -13.12 16.58 9.28
C SER A 32 -12.22 16.29 8.08
N GLN A 33 -11.51 17.33 7.63
CA GLN A 33 -10.53 17.21 6.55
C GLN A 33 -9.40 16.26 6.91
N PHE A 34 -9.00 16.21 8.19
CA PHE A 34 -8.02 15.27 8.69
C PHE A 34 -8.40 13.82 8.34
N TRP A 35 -9.56 13.36 8.81
CA TRP A 35 -10.00 11.97 8.57
C TRP A 35 -10.27 11.69 7.09
N SER A 36 -10.74 12.69 6.33
CA SER A 36 -10.90 12.55 4.88
C SER A 36 -9.55 12.29 4.19
N VAL A 37 -8.49 13.03 4.54
CA VAL A 37 -7.13 12.81 4.00
C VAL A 37 -6.55 11.46 4.44
N ILE A 38 -6.72 11.06 5.70
CA ILE A 38 -6.29 9.72 6.16
C ILE A 38 -6.97 8.61 5.36
N LEU A 39 -8.29 8.74 5.13
CA LEU A 39 -9.04 7.76 4.36
C LEU A 39 -8.67 7.75 2.87
N LEU A 40 -8.28 8.92 2.35
CA LEU A 40 -7.75 9.06 0.99
C LEU A 40 -6.38 8.36 0.85
N PHE A 41 -5.48 8.53 1.83
CA PHE A 41 -4.22 7.79 1.86
C PHE A 41 -4.46 6.29 2.00
N ALA A 42 -5.37 5.88 2.89
CA ALA A 42 -5.76 4.48 3.04
C ALA A 42 -6.23 3.87 1.70
N LEU A 43 -7.02 4.62 0.93
CA LEU A 43 -7.47 4.19 -0.39
C LEU A 43 -6.29 4.02 -1.34
N ILE A 44 -5.40 5.01 -1.46
CA ILE A 44 -4.23 4.93 -2.36
C ILE A 44 -3.32 3.77 -1.97
N CYS A 45 -3.03 3.61 -0.68
CA CYS A 45 -2.26 2.49 -0.12
C CYS A 45 -2.89 1.12 -0.44
N LEU A 46 -4.21 1.02 -0.37
CA LEU A 46 -4.90 -0.23 -0.67
C LEU A 46 -4.68 -0.63 -2.14
N TRP A 47 -4.70 0.35 -3.05
CA TRP A 47 -4.48 0.12 -4.47
C TRP A 47 -3.01 -0.14 -4.82
N SER A 48 -2.05 0.51 -4.14
CA SER A 48 -0.62 0.24 -4.34
C SER A 48 -0.21 -1.16 -3.90
N ARG A 49 -1.00 -1.80 -3.05
CA ARG A 49 -0.79 -3.18 -2.60
C ARG A 49 -1.20 -4.24 -3.62
N ILE A 50 -2.00 -3.91 -4.64
CA ILE A 50 -2.49 -4.89 -5.62
C ILE A 50 -1.35 -5.55 -6.43
N PRO A 51 -0.36 -4.81 -6.98
CA PRO A 51 0.80 -5.44 -7.60
C PRO A 51 1.46 -6.46 -6.68
N CYS A 52 1.70 -6.10 -5.41
CA CYS A 52 2.30 -6.96 -4.40
C CYS A 52 1.51 -8.28 -4.18
N LEU A 53 0.18 -8.22 -4.29
CA LEU A 53 -0.68 -9.41 -4.18
C LEU A 53 -0.57 -10.34 -5.38
N ILE A 54 -0.21 -9.82 -6.56
CA ILE A 54 -0.02 -10.60 -7.78
C ILE A 54 1.39 -11.20 -7.81
N SER A 55 2.39 -10.47 -7.30
CA SER A 55 3.78 -10.93 -7.29
C SER A 55 4.57 -10.43 -6.09
N MET A 56 5.22 -11.36 -5.38
CA MET A 56 6.14 -11.06 -4.28
C MET A 56 7.30 -10.14 -4.70
N PHE A 57 7.68 -10.13 -5.98
CA PHE A 57 8.76 -9.29 -6.51
C PHE A 57 8.40 -7.80 -6.68
N THR A 58 7.12 -7.47 -6.53
CA THR A 58 6.59 -6.10 -6.69
C THR A 58 6.20 -5.47 -5.36
N LYS A 59 6.55 -6.09 -4.23
CA LYS A 59 6.35 -5.55 -2.88
C LYS A 59 6.89 -4.13 -2.73
N ASP A 60 8.05 -3.87 -3.32
CA ASP A 60 8.73 -2.57 -3.22
C ASP A 60 8.03 -1.44 -4.01
N LEU A 61 6.97 -1.73 -4.77
CA LEU A 61 6.13 -0.72 -5.45
C LEU A 61 5.02 -0.16 -4.55
N ASP A 62 4.93 -0.66 -3.33
CA ASP A 62 3.95 -0.17 -2.38
C ASP A 62 4.33 1.22 -1.84
N VAL A 63 3.38 2.16 -1.82
CA VAL A 63 3.56 3.50 -1.24
C VAL A 63 3.21 3.58 0.24
N ILE A 64 2.85 2.47 0.89
CA ILE A 64 2.49 2.49 2.32
C ILE A 64 3.63 3.07 3.17
N ASP A 65 4.88 2.67 2.94
CA ASP A 65 6.05 3.17 3.69
C ASP A 65 6.15 4.69 3.64
N PHE A 66 5.98 5.23 2.44
CA PHE A 66 6.01 6.65 2.20
C PHE A 66 4.91 7.38 2.99
N PHE A 67 3.66 6.90 2.93
CA PHE A 67 2.57 7.53 3.68
C PHE A 67 2.71 7.37 5.20
N VAL A 68 3.21 6.23 5.68
CA VAL A 68 3.51 6.02 7.10
C VAL A 68 4.56 7.03 7.57
N VAL A 69 5.64 7.21 6.81
CA VAL A 69 6.69 8.17 7.16
C VAL A 69 6.16 9.60 7.19
N MET A 70 5.42 10.02 6.14
CA MET A 70 4.83 11.36 6.10
C MET A 70 3.82 11.59 7.22
N LEU A 71 2.97 10.61 7.53
CA LEU A 71 2.05 10.70 8.67
C LEU A 71 2.80 10.79 9.99
N ALA A 72 3.90 10.06 10.16
CA ALA A 72 4.66 10.08 11.39
C ALA A 72 5.34 11.43 11.63
N ILE A 73 5.85 12.06 10.56
CA ILE A 73 6.50 13.38 10.60
C ILE A 73 5.48 14.47 10.97
N HIS A 74 4.27 14.43 10.39
CA HIS A 74 3.32 15.53 10.49
C HIS A 74 2.23 15.36 11.55
N VAL A 75 1.85 14.13 11.87
CA VAL A 75 0.76 13.81 12.81
C VAL A 75 1.30 13.15 14.08
N GLY A 76 2.28 12.26 13.92
CA GLY A 76 2.98 11.60 15.02
C GLY A 76 3.15 10.10 14.79
N GLY A 77 4.21 9.55 15.40
CA GLY A 77 4.62 8.16 15.20
C GLY A 77 3.54 7.14 15.58
N ILE A 78 2.85 7.33 16.70
CA ILE A 78 1.80 6.40 17.18
C ILE A 78 0.69 6.23 16.13
N PHE A 79 0.20 7.34 15.58
CA PHE A 79 -0.85 7.31 14.59
C PHE A 79 -0.39 6.61 13.30
N ALA A 80 0.81 6.93 12.84
CA ALA A 80 1.40 6.33 11.65
C ALA A 80 1.66 4.82 11.78
N GLY A 81 2.15 4.37 12.94
CA GLY A 81 2.37 2.95 13.19
C GLY A 81 1.07 2.15 13.19
N ILE A 82 0.02 2.66 13.84
CA ILE A 82 -1.31 2.02 13.83
C ILE A 82 -1.90 2.01 12.41
N PHE A 83 -1.75 3.11 11.67
CA PHE A 83 -2.20 3.21 10.28
C PHE A 83 -1.51 2.16 9.40
N GLY A 84 -0.18 2.06 9.45
CA GLY A 84 0.60 1.09 8.68
C GLY A 84 0.19 -0.35 8.98
N PHE A 85 0.10 -0.70 10.27
CA PHE A 85 -0.35 -2.03 10.70
C PHE A 85 -1.75 -2.36 10.16
N THR A 86 -2.69 -1.43 10.36
CA THR A 86 -4.10 -1.63 9.99
C THR A 86 -4.24 -1.81 8.49
N ILE A 87 -3.58 -0.98 7.68
CA ILE A 87 -3.66 -1.08 6.22
C ILE A 87 -3.02 -2.37 5.71
N MET A 88 -1.88 -2.79 6.25
CA MET A 88 -1.22 -4.03 5.84
C MET A 88 -2.09 -5.26 6.14
N MET A 89 -2.67 -5.32 7.34
CA MET A 89 -3.57 -6.41 7.72
C MET A 89 -4.89 -6.38 6.96
N PHE A 90 -5.47 -5.19 6.75
CA PHE A 90 -6.73 -5.01 6.03
C PHE A 90 -6.60 -5.37 4.54
N SER A 91 -5.49 -4.96 3.91
CA SER A 91 -5.24 -5.26 2.49
C SER A 91 -5.11 -6.76 2.20
N ARG A 92 -4.70 -7.57 3.18
CA ARG A 92 -4.64 -9.04 3.04
C ARG A 92 -6.00 -9.67 2.75
N ILE A 93 -7.09 -9.06 3.21
CA ILE A 93 -8.46 -9.57 2.94
C ILE A 93 -8.68 -9.73 1.43
N PHE A 94 -8.05 -8.89 0.61
CA PHE A 94 -8.17 -8.94 -0.85
C PHE A 94 -7.18 -9.90 -1.51
N GLY A 95 -6.23 -10.45 -0.76
CA GLY A 95 -5.17 -11.34 -1.22
C GLY A 95 -5.11 -12.65 -0.46
N PRO A 96 -6.10 -13.55 -0.64
CA PRO A 96 -6.26 -14.74 0.21
C PRO A 96 -5.09 -15.73 0.12
N ARG A 97 -4.33 -15.69 -0.97
CA ARG A 97 -3.13 -16.54 -1.19
C ARG A 97 -1.88 -16.01 -0.50
N GLU A 98 -1.90 -14.77 -0.02
CA GLU A 98 -0.76 -14.23 0.69
C GLU A 98 -0.55 -14.96 2.02
N TRP A 99 0.69 -15.35 2.24
CA TRP A 99 1.10 -16.01 3.47
C TRP A 99 0.84 -15.11 4.67
N PHE A 100 0.04 -15.60 5.61
CA PHE A 100 -0.39 -14.78 6.76
C PHE A 100 0.80 -14.31 7.61
N LEU A 101 1.76 -15.19 7.88
CA LEU A 101 2.92 -14.85 8.71
C LEU A 101 3.81 -13.80 8.04
N TYR A 102 3.95 -13.85 6.72
CA TYR A 102 4.58 -12.77 5.95
C TYR A 102 3.89 -11.41 6.19
N THR A 103 2.57 -11.32 6.00
CA THR A 103 1.83 -10.07 6.20
C THR A 103 1.94 -9.58 7.64
N PHE A 104 1.83 -10.50 8.61
CA PHE A 104 1.85 -10.17 10.03
C PHE A 104 3.22 -9.63 10.48
N LYS A 105 4.30 -10.29 10.08
CA LYS A 105 5.67 -9.83 10.33
C LYS A 105 5.88 -8.44 9.75
N ASP A 106 5.43 -8.24 8.52
CA ASP A 106 5.61 -6.98 7.81
C ASP A 106 4.78 -5.83 8.38
N ALA A 107 3.51 -6.10 8.73
CA ALA A 107 2.65 -5.15 9.42
C ALA A 107 3.24 -4.74 10.78
N THR A 108 3.80 -5.71 11.53
CA THR A 108 4.44 -5.46 12.83
C THR A 108 5.72 -4.63 12.67
N SER A 109 6.58 -4.97 11.72
CA SER A 109 7.77 -4.17 11.41
C SER A 109 7.40 -2.74 11.03
N MET A 110 6.37 -2.57 10.20
CA MET A 110 5.88 -1.26 9.79
C MET A 110 5.32 -0.45 10.97
N MET A 111 4.60 -1.10 11.89
CA MET A 111 4.11 -0.46 13.11
C MET A 111 5.25 0.09 13.96
N ILE A 112 6.26 -0.74 14.24
CA ILE A 112 7.41 -0.36 15.05
C ILE A 112 8.20 0.77 14.38
N CYS A 113 8.46 0.65 13.07
CA CYS A 113 9.13 1.70 12.31
C CYS A 113 8.32 3.01 12.27
N GLY A 114 6.98 2.93 12.18
CA GLY A 114 6.10 4.10 12.26
C GLY A 114 6.26 4.82 13.60
N PHE A 115 6.31 4.08 14.71
CA PHE A 115 6.56 4.64 16.05
C PHE A 115 7.94 5.29 16.15
N MET A 116 8.96 4.71 15.52
CA MET A 116 10.33 5.21 15.55
C MET A 116 10.61 6.34 14.54
N THR A 117 9.72 6.59 13.58
CA THR A 117 9.97 7.58 12.51
C THR A 117 10.24 8.99 13.02
N PRO A 118 9.56 9.53 14.06
CA PRO A 118 9.91 10.85 14.59
C PRO A 118 11.37 10.93 15.08
N LEU A 119 11.91 9.83 15.63
CA LEU A 119 13.31 9.74 16.01
C LEU A 119 14.22 9.75 14.77
N PHE A 120 13.87 9.01 13.73
CA PHE A 120 14.62 9.03 12.45
C PHE A 120 14.64 10.42 11.83
N TYR A 121 13.52 11.14 11.88
CA TYR A 121 13.42 12.50 11.36
C TYR A 121 14.28 13.48 12.13
N ALA A 122 14.31 13.37 13.47
CA ALA A 122 15.19 14.18 14.30
C ALA A 122 16.68 13.89 14.03
N THR A 123 17.09 12.62 13.93
CA THR A 123 18.51 12.24 13.75
C THR A 123 19.04 12.50 12.35
N THR A 124 18.17 12.51 11.34
CA THR A 124 18.53 12.78 9.94
C THR A 124 18.51 14.27 9.57
N GLY A 125 18.39 15.17 10.57
CA GLY A 125 18.38 16.61 10.34
C GLY A 125 17.11 17.10 9.65
N SER A 126 15.95 16.50 9.95
CA SER A 126 14.66 16.82 9.34
C SER A 126 14.60 16.56 7.83
N SER A 127 15.36 15.58 7.33
CA SER A 127 15.27 15.14 5.94
C SER A 127 14.27 13.98 5.81
N ALA A 128 13.15 14.21 5.13
CA ALA A 128 12.13 13.18 4.90
C ALA A 128 12.69 12.01 4.08
N LEU A 129 13.54 12.29 3.09
CA LEU A 129 14.18 11.24 2.27
C LEU A 129 15.09 10.33 3.10
N LEU A 130 15.95 10.92 3.94
CA LEU A 130 16.83 10.13 4.81
C LEU A 130 16.03 9.37 5.87
N SER A 131 14.94 9.95 6.36
CA SER A 131 14.00 9.28 7.27
C SER A 131 13.34 8.07 6.63
N LEU A 132 12.96 8.17 5.35
CA LEU A 132 12.42 7.05 4.58
C LEU A 132 13.46 5.93 4.40
N TYR A 133 14.73 6.27 4.16
CA TYR A 133 15.80 5.25 4.12
C TYR A 133 16.03 4.59 5.47
N ALA A 134 16.10 5.36 6.56
CA ALA A 134 16.23 4.83 7.92
C ALA A 134 15.05 3.92 8.28
N PHE A 135 13.84 4.32 7.89
CA PHE A 135 12.63 3.53 8.02
C PHE A 135 12.73 2.19 7.30
N THR A 136 13.07 2.20 5.99
CA THR A 136 13.16 0.96 5.20
C THR A 136 14.23 0.01 5.73
N ILE A 137 15.41 0.52 6.08
CA ILE A 137 16.50 -0.29 6.66
C ILE A 137 16.05 -0.94 7.97
N THR A 138 15.43 -0.15 8.85
CA THR A 138 14.97 -0.66 10.15
C THR A 138 13.83 -1.66 9.99
N ARG A 139 12.88 -1.41 9.06
CA ARG A 139 11.76 -2.32 8.77
C ARG A 139 12.28 -3.71 8.41
N TRP A 140 13.33 -3.78 7.60
CA TRP A 140 13.94 -5.05 7.20
C TRP A 140 14.69 -5.74 8.30
N ILE A 141 15.43 -5.00 9.12
CA ILE A 141 16.11 -5.58 10.29
C ILE A 141 15.08 -6.20 11.22
N ILE A 142 13.99 -5.49 11.51
CA ILE A 142 12.91 -6.00 12.36
C ILE A 142 12.20 -7.18 11.69
N TYR A 143 11.94 -7.10 10.38
CA TYR A 143 11.29 -8.17 9.63
C TYR A 143 12.11 -9.47 9.68
N LEU A 144 13.42 -9.39 9.39
CA LEU A 144 14.33 -10.54 9.47
C LEU A 144 14.45 -11.07 10.91
N PHE A 145 14.48 -10.18 11.89
CA PHE A 145 14.48 -10.58 13.30
C PHE A 145 13.21 -11.36 13.67
N LEU A 146 12.03 -10.89 13.24
CA LEU A 146 10.78 -11.61 13.44
C LEU A 146 10.77 -12.97 12.72
N THR A 147 11.42 -13.08 11.57
CA THR A 147 11.55 -14.36 10.87
C THR A 147 12.43 -15.35 11.60
N VAL A 148 13.53 -14.91 12.19
CA VAL A 148 14.37 -15.80 13.03
C VAL A 148 13.55 -16.39 14.19
N ILE A 149 12.63 -15.62 14.76
CA ILE A 149 11.81 -16.04 15.90
C ILE A 149 10.63 -16.92 15.46
N LEU A 150 9.91 -16.51 14.42
CA LEU A 150 8.63 -17.13 14.05
C LEU A 150 8.79 -18.26 13.03
N GLU A 151 9.71 -18.12 12.07
CA GLU A 151 9.84 -19.00 10.89
C GLU A 151 11.30 -19.14 10.42
N PRO A 152 12.18 -19.71 11.26
CA PRO A 152 13.62 -19.77 10.96
C PRO A 152 13.92 -20.54 9.68
N GLU A 153 13.07 -21.49 9.29
CA GLU A 153 13.20 -22.28 8.07
C GLU A 153 13.11 -21.43 6.78
N ALA A 154 12.39 -20.30 6.84
CA ALA A 154 12.20 -19.41 5.69
C ALA A 154 13.30 -18.33 5.56
N MET A 155 14.25 -18.27 6.50
CA MET A 155 15.25 -17.21 6.60
C MET A 155 16.08 -17.04 5.32
N GLY A 156 16.49 -18.15 4.68
CA GLY A 156 17.29 -18.10 3.45
C GLY A 156 16.54 -17.45 2.28
N LEU A 157 15.26 -17.81 2.12
CA LEU A 157 14.40 -17.23 1.09
C LEU A 157 14.19 -15.73 1.36
N GLU A 158 13.83 -15.36 2.59
CA GLU A 158 13.55 -13.98 2.92
C GLU A 158 14.78 -13.08 2.84
N LEU A 159 15.96 -13.56 3.23
CA LEU A 159 17.22 -12.83 3.08
C LEU A 159 17.51 -12.55 1.58
N SER A 160 17.27 -13.54 0.71
CA SER A 160 17.45 -13.35 -0.74
C SER A 160 16.48 -12.30 -1.31
N LEU A 161 15.22 -12.32 -0.88
CA LEU A 161 14.20 -11.37 -1.30
C LEU A 161 14.50 -9.96 -0.79
N CYS A 162 14.92 -9.80 0.48
CA CYS A 162 15.34 -8.51 1.04
C CYS A 162 16.57 -7.96 0.30
N THR A 163 17.53 -8.81 -0.05
CA THR A 163 18.73 -8.37 -0.77
C THR A 163 18.36 -7.84 -2.16
N LEU A 164 17.54 -8.58 -2.92
CA LEU A 164 17.06 -8.13 -4.23
C LEU A 164 16.14 -6.90 -4.14
N GLY A 165 15.34 -6.80 -3.08
CA GLY A 165 14.45 -5.66 -2.84
C GLY A 165 15.19 -4.38 -2.47
N SER A 166 16.48 -4.43 -2.15
CA SER A 166 17.21 -3.28 -1.55
C SER A 166 17.52 -2.21 -2.55
N LEU A 167 18.01 -2.64 -3.70
CA LEU A 167 18.22 -1.78 -4.84
C LEU A 167 16.89 -1.21 -5.34
N LYS A 168 15.84 -2.03 -5.39
CA LYS A 168 14.50 -1.60 -5.82
C LYS A 168 13.91 -0.55 -4.90
N SER A 169 13.93 -0.82 -3.60
CA SER A 169 13.43 0.10 -2.56
C SER A 169 14.20 1.41 -2.58
N TYR A 170 15.53 1.39 -2.76
CA TYR A 170 16.33 2.59 -2.89
C TYR A 170 15.91 3.45 -4.09
N LEU A 171 15.81 2.85 -5.28
CA LEU A 171 15.40 3.55 -6.51
C LEU A 171 13.98 4.08 -6.39
N TYR A 172 13.07 3.27 -5.86
CA TYR A 172 11.67 3.63 -5.67
C TYR A 172 11.49 4.77 -4.67
N ASN A 173 12.09 4.66 -3.47
CA ASN A 173 12.03 5.70 -2.45
C ASN A 173 12.62 7.02 -2.96
N THR A 174 13.74 6.97 -3.71
CA THR A 174 14.31 8.16 -4.36
C THR A 174 13.31 8.79 -5.33
N PHE A 175 12.70 7.99 -6.19
CA PHE A 175 11.76 8.46 -7.20
C PHE A 175 10.50 9.06 -6.56
N VAL A 176 9.89 8.37 -5.60
CA VAL A 176 8.67 8.79 -4.92
C VAL A 176 8.91 10.09 -4.15
N MET A 177 9.97 10.16 -3.33
CA MET A 177 10.28 11.37 -2.58
C MET A 177 10.53 12.56 -3.51
N LYS A 178 11.39 12.42 -4.52
CA LYS A 178 11.68 13.53 -5.44
C LYS A 178 10.46 14.01 -6.22
N SER A 179 9.52 13.10 -6.52
CA SER A 179 8.31 13.43 -7.30
C SER A 179 7.20 14.02 -6.44
N PHE A 180 7.02 13.53 -5.20
CA PHE A 180 5.81 13.78 -4.42
C PHE A 180 6.03 14.55 -3.11
N GLU A 181 7.25 14.67 -2.58
CA GLU A 181 7.55 15.32 -1.30
C GLU A 181 6.94 16.72 -1.21
N LYS A 182 7.27 17.61 -2.15
CA LYS A 182 6.76 19.00 -2.15
C LYS A 182 5.24 19.11 -2.27
N HIS A 183 4.61 18.15 -2.96
CA HIS A 183 3.16 18.14 -3.11
C HIS A 183 2.49 17.71 -1.81
N LEU A 184 3.09 16.77 -1.08
CA LEU A 184 2.57 16.25 0.17
C LEU A 184 2.87 17.15 1.36
N GLU A 185 4.04 17.77 1.41
CA GLU A 185 4.34 18.78 2.43
C GLU A 185 3.25 19.87 2.47
N LYS A 186 2.73 20.27 1.30
CA LYS A 186 1.60 21.21 1.19
C LYS A 186 0.27 20.69 1.74
N VAL A 187 0.08 19.37 1.82
CA VAL A 187 -1.10 18.73 2.43
C VAL A 187 -1.05 18.83 3.95
N PHE A 188 0.16 18.93 4.50
CA PHE A 188 0.40 18.97 5.95
C PHE A 188 0.80 20.36 6.48
N LEU A 189 1.20 21.30 5.61
CA LEU A 189 1.55 22.67 5.97
C LEU A 189 0.32 23.44 6.48
N GLY A 190 0.34 23.85 7.75
CA GLY A 190 -0.72 24.63 8.39
C GLY A 190 -1.92 23.83 8.89
N GLY A 191 -1.79 22.51 9.03
CA GLY A 191 -2.87 21.57 9.35
C GLY A 191 -3.11 20.59 8.21
N VAL A 192 -3.75 19.45 8.48
CA VAL A 192 -4.09 18.48 7.42
C VAL A 192 -5.23 19.05 6.58
N HIS A 193 -4.88 19.68 5.47
CA HIS A 193 -5.82 20.29 4.53
C HIS A 193 -6.12 19.33 3.39
N PHE A 194 -7.38 19.33 2.96
CA PHE A 194 -7.80 18.47 1.85
C PHE A 194 -7.12 18.88 0.54
N SER A 195 -6.43 17.94 -0.10
CA SER A 195 -5.73 18.17 -1.36
C SER A 195 -6.55 17.72 -2.56
N ILE A 196 -7.00 18.70 -3.36
CA ILE A 196 -7.75 18.46 -4.61
C ILE A 196 -6.90 17.62 -5.58
N GLY A 197 -5.58 17.81 -5.62
CA GLY A 197 -4.69 17.03 -6.48
C GLY A 197 -4.69 15.53 -6.14
N LEU A 198 -4.57 15.19 -4.86
CA LEU A 198 -4.67 13.80 -4.39
C LEU A 198 -6.07 13.24 -4.61
N PHE A 199 -7.11 14.05 -4.42
CA PHE A 199 -8.48 13.64 -4.69
C PHE A 199 -8.72 13.33 -6.17
N LEU A 200 -8.20 14.16 -7.07
CA LEU A 200 -8.27 13.92 -8.52
C LEU A 200 -7.49 12.66 -8.92
N ALA A 201 -6.31 12.43 -8.33
CA ALA A 201 -5.54 11.21 -8.56
C ALA A 201 -6.31 9.97 -8.10
N ALA A 202 -6.89 9.99 -6.90
CA ALA A 202 -7.72 8.90 -6.41
C ALA A 202 -8.98 8.71 -7.26
N THR A 203 -9.61 9.80 -7.70
CA THR A 203 -10.77 9.77 -8.61
C THR A 203 -10.39 9.18 -9.96
N ALA A 204 -9.20 9.47 -10.48
CA ALA A 204 -8.69 8.88 -11.70
C ALA A 204 -8.43 7.37 -11.53
N VAL A 205 -7.82 6.94 -10.42
CA VAL A 205 -7.62 5.51 -10.12
C VAL A 205 -8.95 4.76 -10.04
N VAL A 206 -9.91 5.27 -9.27
CA VAL A 206 -11.25 4.68 -9.16
C VAL A 206 -11.98 4.70 -10.51
N GLY A 207 -11.88 5.81 -11.26
CA GLY A 207 -12.53 6.03 -12.55
C GLY A 207 -12.00 5.13 -13.66
N ILE A 208 -10.67 5.02 -13.80
CA ILE A 208 -10.02 4.09 -14.74
C ILE A 208 -10.48 2.66 -14.45
N PHE A 209 -10.63 2.28 -13.19
CA PHE A 209 -11.08 0.93 -12.84
C PHE A 209 -12.57 0.67 -13.10
N LEU A 210 -13.45 1.67 -12.88
CA LEU A 210 -14.85 1.58 -13.32
C LEU A 210 -14.93 1.40 -14.84
N LEU A 211 -14.07 2.09 -15.59
CA LEU A 211 -13.99 1.99 -17.05
C LEU A 211 -13.46 0.62 -17.51
N ILE A 212 -12.37 0.11 -16.92
CA ILE A 212 -11.84 -1.25 -17.21
C ILE A 212 -12.89 -2.33 -16.92
N SER A 213 -13.71 -2.15 -15.87
CA SER A 213 -14.80 -3.09 -15.56
C SER A 213 -15.91 -3.11 -16.61
N LYS A 214 -16.20 -1.96 -17.25
CA LYS A 214 -17.14 -1.87 -18.37
C LYS A 214 -16.54 -2.44 -19.66
N PHE A 215 -15.26 -2.17 -19.91
CA PHE A 215 -14.54 -2.66 -21.08
C PHE A 215 -14.38 -4.18 -21.06
N GLY A 216 -14.08 -4.78 -19.90
CA GLY A 216 -14.01 -6.23 -19.73
C GLY A 216 -15.35 -6.93 -19.98
N LYS A 217 -16.47 -6.32 -19.55
CA LYS A 217 -17.82 -6.81 -19.90
C LYS A 217 -18.07 -6.71 -21.40
N HIS A 218 -17.70 -5.60 -22.03
CA HIS A 218 -17.91 -5.41 -23.47
C HIS A 218 -17.07 -6.40 -24.32
N LEU A 219 -15.82 -6.67 -23.91
CA LEU A 219 -14.99 -7.71 -24.54
C LEU A 219 -15.56 -9.12 -24.37
N SER A 220 -16.20 -9.45 -23.24
CA SER A 220 -16.88 -10.74 -23.06
C SER A 220 -18.15 -10.91 -23.91
N TYR A 221 -18.73 -9.81 -24.40
CA TYR A 221 -19.81 -9.85 -25.39
C TYR A 221 -19.28 -10.04 -26.82
N ILE A 222 -18.08 -9.54 -27.12
CA ILE A 222 -17.46 -9.62 -28.46
C ILE A 222 -16.74 -10.96 -28.66
N PHE A 223 -16.15 -11.51 -27.60
CA PHE A 223 -15.52 -12.84 -27.57
C PHE A 223 -16.28 -13.72 -26.59
N PRO A 224 -17.45 -14.27 -26.98
CA PRO A 224 -18.12 -15.26 -26.15
C PRO A 224 -17.14 -16.40 -25.89
N LYS A 225 -17.06 -16.83 -24.62
CA LYS A 225 -16.28 -18.02 -24.25
C LYS A 225 -16.64 -19.13 -25.24
N THR A 226 -15.66 -19.59 -26.01
CA THR A 226 -15.76 -20.88 -26.69
C THR A 226 -16.07 -21.89 -25.61
N GLU A 227 -17.28 -22.44 -25.64
CA GLU A 227 -17.71 -23.50 -24.75
C GLU A 227 -16.62 -24.57 -24.78
N GLU A 228 -16.06 -24.90 -23.62
CA GLU A 228 -15.20 -26.07 -23.51
C GLU A 228 -15.98 -27.25 -24.10
N PRO A 229 -15.40 -28.01 -25.04
CA PRO A 229 -16.09 -29.17 -25.58
C PRO A 229 -16.43 -30.06 -24.39
N MET A 230 -17.73 -30.32 -24.26
CA MET A 230 -18.31 -31.28 -23.35
C MET A 230 -17.63 -32.62 -23.61
N PHE A 231 -16.51 -32.89 -22.93
CA PHE A 231 -15.96 -34.23 -22.85
C PHE A 231 -16.97 -35.03 -22.05
N MET A 232 -17.85 -35.71 -22.78
CA MET A 232 -18.68 -36.76 -22.23
C MET A 232 -17.76 -37.85 -21.69
N LYS A 233 -17.86 -38.04 -20.37
CA LYS A 233 -17.46 -39.20 -19.55
C LYS A 233 -15.98 -39.40 -19.27
#